data_AF-A0A3Q7RB46-F1
#
_entry.id   AF-A0A3Q7RB46-F1
#
_cell.length_a   1.000
_cell.length_b   1.000
_cell.length_c   1.000
_cell.angle_alpha   90.00
_cell.angle_beta   90.00
_cell.angle_gamma   90.00
#
_symmetry.space_group_name_H-M   'P 1'
#
loop_
_entity.id
_entity.type
_entity.pdbx_description
1 polymer ?
#
loop_
_entity_poly.entity_id
_entity_poly.type
_entity_poly.pdbx_seq_one_letter_code
_entity_poly.pdbx_strand_id
1 'polypeptide(L)'
;EELVSSEDLLEWLRPFCADDSWPVTPRIQVLQILGQSFNLTEEDGKLLVFFRTEAILKATWPQRQVDIADIENEENRYSLFVELLESSHQEVEFQHLVLLLQAWPPMRHDSVTSISSNPWVRLATVMLTRCTAENRAALGNEVLKICRSLYNTKQMLPAEGVKELCSLLLSQSLLLPALKLLLESQDESLHAVALEHITAIGKVNDSNCDQELLSLLLDARLLVKCISTAFYPRIIEHLVASPRPGRWDAEGLARHLREAGHEAEAGSLLLAVRGTHRALRTFSAALSAGRQWV
;
A
#
# COMPACT_ATOMS: atom_id res chain seq x y z
N GLU A 1 -29.03 -30.04 13.60
CA GLU A 1 -29.69 -28.79 13.98
C GLU A 1 -28.68 -27.67 13.80
N GLU A 2 -28.90 -26.79 12.82
CA GLU A 2 -28.24 -25.48 12.82
C GLU A 2 -28.95 -24.66 13.90
N LEU A 3 -28.28 -24.41 15.03
CA LEU A 3 -28.85 -23.70 16.18
C LEU A 3 -29.17 -22.22 15.90
N VAL A 4 -28.79 -21.70 14.74
CA VAL A 4 -28.97 -20.31 14.31
C VAL A 4 -29.21 -20.29 12.81
N SER A 5 -30.35 -19.76 12.36
CA SER A 5 -30.63 -19.54 10.94
C SER A 5 -30.15 -18.15 10.46
N SER A 6 -30.10 -17.91 9.15
CA SER A 6 -29.76 -16.60 8.59
C SER A 6 -30.81 -15.53 8.93
N GLU A 7 -32.08 -15.92 9.07
CA GLU A 7 -33.17 -15.03 9.48
C GLU A 7 -33.02 -14.56 10.92
N ASP A 8 -32.69 -15.48 11.85
CA ASP A 8 -32.45 -15.14 13.27
C ASP A 8 -31.29 -14.14 13.41
N LEU A 9 -30.25 -14.28 12.58
CA LEU A 9 -29.12 -13.35 12.55
C LEU A 9 -29.52 -11.95 12.08
N LEU A 10 -30.35 -11.84 11.05
CA LEU A 10 -30.81 -10.55 10.56
C LEU A 10 -31.68 -9.81 11.57
N GLU A 11 -32.51 -10.55 12.33
CA GLU A 11 -33.29 -9.97 13.43
C GLU A 11 -32.39 -9.42 14.54
N TRP A 12 -31.28 -10.09 14.87
CA TRP A 12 -30.32 -9.59 15.85
C TRP A 12 -29.44 -8.45 15.31
N LEU A 13 -29.17 -8.44 14.01
CA LEU A 13 -28.33 -7.43 13.38
C LEU A 13 -29.01 -6.07 13.23
N ARG A 14 -30.32 -6.03 12.96
CA ARG A 14 -31.07 -4.77 12.83
C ARG A 14 -30.91 -3.83 14.04
N PRO A 15 -31.19 -4.26 15.29
CA PRO A 15 -31.01 -3.41 16.46
C PRO A 15 -29.54 -3.06 16.70
N PHE A 16 -28.60 -3.98 16.43
CA PHE A 16 -27.16 -3.70 16.54
C PHE A 16 -26.68 -2.64 15.54
N CYS A 17 -27.19 -2.67 14.29
CA CYS A 17 -26.86 -1.67 13.26
C CYS A 17 -27.57 -0.33 13.50
N ALA A 18 -28.72 -0.33 14.16
CA ALA A 18 -29.46 0.88 14.50
C ALA A 18 -28.95 1.57 15.77
N ASP A 19 -28.07 0.93 16.54
CA ASP A 19 -27.54 1.49 17.78
C ASP A 19 -26.33 2.41 17.50
N ASP A 20 -26.61 3.71 17.48
CA ASP A 20 -25.65 4.78 17.23
C ASP A 20 -24.72 5.06 18.43
N SER A 21 -24.92 4.37 19.57
CA SER A 21 -24.00 4.49 20.72
C SER A 21 -22.68 3.73 20.51
N TRP A 22 -22.64 2.80 19.56
CA TRP A 22 -21.44 2.02 19.26
C TRP A 22 -20.62 2.65 18.13
N PRO A 23 -19.27 2.57 18.22
CA PRO A 23 -18.41 3.02 17.13
C PRO A 23 -18.67 2.24 15.83
N VAL A 24 -18.54 2.93 14.69
CA VAL A 24 -18.82 2.37 13.36
C VAL A 24 -17.87 1.23 13.00
N THR A 25 -16.57 1.37 13.28
CA THR A 25 -15.58 0.37 12.84
C THR A 25 -15.81 -1.04 13.42
N PRO A 26 -16.03 -1.22 14.75
CA PRO A 26 -16.43 -2.52 15.30
C PRO A 26 -17.73 -3.06 14.69
N ARG A 27 -18.73 -2.20 14.45
CA ARG A 27 -19.99 -2.60 13.83
C ARG A 27 -19.77 -3.19 12.44
N ILE A 28 -18.95 -2.53 11.60
CA ILE A 28 -18.62 -3.02 10.26
C ILE A 28 -17.84 -4.33 10.32
N GLN A 29 -16.88 -4.47 11.25
CA GLN A 29 -16.11 -5.70 11.42
C GLN A 29 -17.00 -6.90 11.78
N VAL A 30 -17.93 -6.73 12.72
CA VAL A 30 -18.90 -7.77 13.09
C VAL A 30 -19.72 -8.17 11.86
N LEU A 31 -20.26 -7.19 11.12
CA LEU A 31 -21.04 -7.46 9.91
C LEU A 31 -20.20 -8.20 8.85
N GLN A 32 -18.92 -7.85 8.70
CA GLN A 32 -18.00 -8.46 7.74
C GLN A 32 -17.69 -9.91 8.10
N ILE A 33 -17.43 -10.21 9.37
CA ILE A 33 -17.22 -11.58 9.87
C ILE A 33 -18.47 -12.42 9.61
N LEU A 34 -19.66 -11.89 9.89
CA LEU A 34 -20.92 -12.60 9.64
C LEU A 34 -21.12 -12.91 8.16
N GLY A 35 -20.84 -11.95 7.28
CA GLY A 35 -20.91 -12.18 5.83
C GLY A 35 -19.91 -13.22 5.30
N GLN A 36 -18.81 -13.47 6.02
CA GLN A 36 -17.81 -14.48 5.65
C GLN A 36 -18.08 -15.86 6.28
N SER A 37 -18.78 -15.89 7.42
CA SER A 37 -18.96 -17.08 8.24
C SER A 37 -20.22 -17.87 7.89
N PHE A 38 -21.19 -17.22 7.24
CA PHE A 38 -22.49 -17.80 6.91
C PHE A 38 -22.71 -17.81 5.39
N ASN A 39 -23.38 -18.86 4.91
CA ASN A 39 -23.86 -18.94 3.52
C ASN A 39 -25.16 -18.15 3.40
N LEU A 40 -25.02 -16.85 3.16
CA LEU A 40 -26.16 -15.95 3.02
C LEU A 40 -26.84 -16.12 1.66
N THR A 41 -28.15 -15.90 1.64
CA THR A 41 -28.88 -15.74 0.37
C THR A 41 -28.45 -14.44 -0.31
N GLU A 42 -28.78 -14.29 -1.60
CA GLU A 42 -28.47 -13.06 -2.34
C GLU A 42 -29.16 -11.84 -1.71
N GLU A 43 -30.41 -12.02 -1.24
CA GLU A 43 -31.19 -10.96 -0.59
C GLU A 43 -30.59 -10.55 0.76
N ASP A 44 -30.20 -11.53 1.58
CA ASP A 44 -29.54 -11.28 2.87
C ASP A 44 -28.18 -10.59 2.67
N GLY A 45 -27.45 -10.97 1.61
CA GLY A 45 -26.20 -10.33 1.21
C GLY A 45 -26.40 -8.86 0.85
N LYS A 46 -27.43 -8.53 0.05
CA LYS A 46 -27.79 -7.14 -0.28
C LYS A 46 -28.17 -6.36 0.97
N LEU A 47 -28.94 -6.96 1.86
CA LEU A 47 -29.35 -6.30 3.11
C LEU A 47 -28.16 -6.02 4.03
N LEU A 48 -27.17 -6.91 4.12
CA LEU A 48 -25.93 -6.63 4.86
C LEU A 48 -25.14 -5.47 4.26
N VAL A 49 -25.06 -5.40 2.93
CA VAL A 49 -24.41 -4.28 2.24
C VAL A 49 -25.14 -2.97 2.57
N PHE A 50 -26.47 -2.99 2.58
CA PHE A 50 -27.29 -1.84 2.98
C PHE A 50 -26.98 -1.40 4.40
N PHE A 51 -27.04 -2.30 5.39
CA PHE A 51 -26.78 -1.94 6.80
C PHE A 51 -25.36 -1.42 7.03
N ARG A 52 -24.36 -1.99 6.36
CA ARG A 52 -22.98 -1.48 6.43
C ARG A 52 -22.88 -0.07 5.83
N THR A 53 -23.52 0.16 4.70
CA THR A 53 -23.53 1.47 4.02
C THR A 53 -24.22 2.51 4.89
N GLU A 54 -25.42 2.20 5.39
CA GLU A 54 -26.20 3.07 6.25
C GLU A 54 -25.43 3.45 7.53
N ALA A 55 -24.77 2.47 8.17
CA ALA A 55 -23.95 2.69 9.35
C ALA A 55 -22.84 3.71 9.12
N ILE A 56 -22.15 3.64 7.97
CA ILE A 56 -21.05 4.54 7.63
C ILE A 56 -21.59 5.94 7.30
N LEU A 57 -22.69 6.01 6.54
CA LEU A 57 -23.27 7.27 6.11
C LEU A 57 -23.89 8.04 7.28
N LYS A 58 -24.60 7.39 8.19
CA LYS A 58 -25.14 8.05 9.39
C LYS A 58 -24.07 8.73 10.24
N ALA A 59 -22.87 8.13 10.30
CA ALA A 59 -21.78 8.68 11.10
C ALA A 59 -21.07 9.88 10.46
N THR A 60 -21.05 9.96 9.13
CA THR A 60 -20.20 10.92 8.39
C THR A 60 -20.99 11.91 7.55
N TRP A 61 -22.05 11.45 6.89
CA TRP A 61 -22.97 12.25 6.08
C TRP A 61 -24.41 12.07 6.57
N PRO A 62 -24.76 12.54 7.78
CA PRO A 62 -26.08 12.31 8.37
C PRO A 62 -27.23 12.93 7.55
N GLN A 63 -26.91 13.86 6.63
CA GLN A 63 -27.89 14.45 5.72
C GLN A 63 -28.23 13.56 4.52
N ARG A 64 -27.37 12.60 4.16
CA ARG A 64 -27.58 11.67 3.05
C ARG A 64 -28.16 10.36 3.58
N GLN A 65 -29.47 10.18 3.42
CA GLN A 65 -30.14 8.92 3.72
C GLN A 65 -29.83 7.89 2.63
N VAL A 66 -29.63 6.63 3.01
CA VAL A 66 -29.36 5.51 2.09
C VAL A 66 -30.66 4.82 1.73
N ASP A 67 -30.90 4.62 0.44
CA ASP A 67 -31.98 3.77 -0.07
C ASP A 67 -31.42 2.42 -0.56
N ILE A 68 -32.26 1.39 -0.61
CA ILE A 68 -31.94 0.09 -1.21
C ILE A 68 -31.55 0.28 -2.68
N ALA A 69 -32.16 1.23 -3.38
CA ALA A 69 -31.80 1.58 -4.75
C ALA A 69 -30.32 2.00 -4.87
N ASP A 70 -29.75 2.70 -3.88
CA ASP A 70 -28.35 3.16 -3.91
C ASP A 70 -27.34 2.00 -3.91
N ILE A 71 -27.73 0.83 -3.40
CA ILE A 71 -26.85 -0.34 -3.25
C ILE A 71 -27.27 -1.55 -4.09
N GLU A 72 -28.32 -1.41 -4.90
CA GLU A 72 -28.93 -2.51 -5.67
C GLU A 72 -27.95 -3.17 -6.65
N ASN A 73 -27.15 -2.37 -7.34
CA ASN A 73 -26.19 -2.83 -8.33
C ASN A 73 -24.85 -2.09 -8.22
N GLU A 74 -23.85 -2.49 -9.00
CA GLU A 74 -22.52 -1.88 -8.98
C GLU A 74 -22.52 -0.41 -9.42
N GLU A 75 -23.29 -0.06 -10.45
CA GLU A 75 -23.38 1.31 -10.98
C GLU A 75 -23.97 2.29 -9.97
N ASN A 76 -25.01 1.86 -9.24
CA ASN A 76 -25.65 2.64 -8.19
C ASN A 76 -24.67 2.89 -7.03
N ARG A 77 -23.98 1.83 -6.58
CA ARG A 77 -22.94 1.96 -5.54
C ARG A 77 -21.81 2.88 -5.97
N TYR A 78 -21.36 2.77 -7.23
CA TYR A 78 -20.33 3.67 -7.76
C TYR A 78 -20.81 5.11 -7.80
N SER A 79 -22.04 5.34 -8.24
CA SER A 79 -22.65 6.69 -8.28
C SER A 79 -22.74 7.30 -6.88
N LEU A 80 -23.19 6.53 -5.88
CA LEU A 80 -23.18 6.94 -4.48
C LEU A 80 -21.76 7.27 -4.00
N PHE A 81 -20.77 6.44 -4.32
CA PHE A 81 -19.38 6.72 -3.96
C PHE A 81 -18.87 8.02 -4.56
N VAL A 82 -19.16 8.29 -5.84
CA VAL A 82 -18.76 9.54 -6.50
C VAL A 82 -19.43 10.75 -5.85
N GLU A 83 -20.73 10.67 -5.56
CA GLU A 83 -21.48 11.72 -4.85
C GLU A 83 -20.84 12.06 -3.50
N LEU A 84 -20.54 11.04 -2.69
CA LEU A 84 -19.90 11.21 -1.38
C LEU A 84 -18.47 11.74 -1.51
N LEU A 85 -17.69 11.23 -2.47
CA LEU A 85 -16.32 11.68 -2.72
C LEU A 85 -16.29 13.15 -3.15
N GLU A 86 -17.22 13.58 -3.99
CA GLU A 86 -17.28 14.96 -4.48
C GLU A 86 -17.68 15.95 -3.38
N SER A 87 -18.54 15.53 -2.44
CA SER A 87 -18.94 16.30 -1.27
C SER A 87 -17.95 16.24 -0.10
N SER A 88 -16.90 15.41 -0.20
CA SER A 88 -15.89 15.25 0.86
C SER A 88 -14.75 16.27 0.77
N HIS A 89 -14.39 16.82 1.93
CA HIS A 89 -13.35 17.82 2.14
C HIS A 89 -12.48 17.56 3.38
N GLN A 90 -12.88 16.68 4.29
CA GLN A 90 -12.18 16.39 5.54
C GLN A 90 -11.48 15.02 5.50
N GLU A 91 -10.38 14.87 6.24
CA GLU A 91 -9.63 13.60 6.31
C GLU A 91 -10.50 12.44 6.83
N VAL A 92 -11.34 12.71 7.84
CA VAL A 92 -12.26 11.72 8.42
C VAL A 92 -13.25 11.20 7.38
N GLU A 93 -13.71 12.06 6.47
CA GLU A 93 -14.63 11.66 5.40
C GLU A 93 -13.95 10.68 4.43
N PHE A 94 -12.70 10.95 4.04
CA PHE A 94 -11.93 10.02 3.21
C PHE A 94 -11.69 8.67 3.90
N GLN A 95 -11.44 8.66 5.21
CA GLN A 95 -11.31 7.41 5.98
C GLN A 95 -12.61 6.60 5.96
N HIS A 96 -13.77 7.24 6.04
CA HIS A 96 -15.05 6.56 5.94
C HIS A 96 -15.35 6.08 4.51
N LEU A 97 -14.87 6.76 3.47
CA LEU A 97 -14.92 6.25 2.10
C LEU A 97 -14.06 4.98 1.92
N VAL A 98 -12.88 4.90 2.56
CA VAL A 98 -12.07 3.68 2.58
C VAL A 98 -12.86 2.53 3.20
N LEU A 99 -13.48 2.77 4.36
CA LEU A 99 -14.32 1.76 5.05
C LEU A 99 -15.50 1.32 4.18
N LEU A 100 -16.12 2.26 3.46
CA LEU A 100 -17.25 1.99 2.59
C LEU A 100 -16.86 1.05 1.44
N LEU A 101 -15.77 1.35 0.74
CA LEU A 101 -15.26 0.51 -0.34
C LEU A 101 -14.82 -0.88 0.15
N GLN A 102 -14.23 -0.98 1.35
CA GLN A 102 -13.89 -2.27 1.98
C GLN A 102 -15.13 -3.07 2.38
N ALA A 103 -16.21 -2.41 2.79
CA ALA A 103 -17.46 -3.05 3.19
C ALA A 103 -18.27 -3.60 2.01
N TRP A 104 -18.03 -3.07 0.82
CA TRP A 104 -18.74 -3.40 -0.42
C TRP A 104 -18.14 -4.60 -1.18
N PRO A 105 -18.96 -5.33 -1.97
CA PRO A 105 -18.46 -6.27 -2.96
C PRO A 105 -17.46 -5.59 -3.92
N PRO A 106 -16.37 -6.27 -4.32
CA PRO A 106 -15.39 -5.71 -5.26
C PRO A 106 -16.09 -5.18 -6.51
N MET A 107 -15.85 -3.91 -6.83
CA MET A 107 -16.38 -3.28 -8.03
C MET A 107 -15.46 -3.62 -9.18
N ARG A 108 -15.96 -4.42 -10.11
CA ARG A 108 -15.29 -4.74 -11.36
C ARG A 108 -16.00 -3.93 -12.41
N HIS A 109 -15.53 -2.72 -12.65
CA HIS A 109 -15.99 -1.97 -13.80
C HIS A 109 -15.50 -2.70 -15.06
N ASP A 110 -16.26 -3.71 -15.48
CA ASP A 110 -16.09 -4.48 -16.71
C ASP A 110 -16.46 -3.63 -17.95
N SER A 111 -16.95 -2.41 -17.74
CA SER A 111 -17.08 -1.38 -18.77
C SER A 111 -15.73 -0.72 -19.05
N VAL A 112 -14.97 -1.38 -19.93
CA VAL A 112 -13.92 -0.82 -20.80
C VAL A 112 -13.98 0.72 -20.89
N THR A 113 -13.01 1.45 -20.30
CA THR A 113 -12.38 2.64 -20.94
C THR A 113 -11.26 3.30 -20.15
N SER A 114 -11.20 3.25 -18.80
CA SER A 114 -10.08 3.91 -18.10
C SER A 114 -9.84 3.40 -16.68
N ILE A 115 -8.59 3.13 -16.32
CA ILE A 115 -8.16 2.81 -14.94
C ILE A 115 -8.53 3.94 -13.96
N SER A 116 -8.67 5.17 -14.45
CA SER A 116 -9.13 6.33 -13.68
C SER A 116 -10.57 6.21 -13.15
N SER A 117 -11.37 5.26 -13.67
CA SER A 117 -12.71 4.98 -13.12
C SER A 117 -12.67 4.12 -11.87
N ASN A 118 -11.54 3.45 -11.59
CA ASN A 118 -11.40 2.60 -10.41
C ASN A 118 -11.63 3.42 -9.13
N PRO A 119 -12.50 2.96 -8.20
CA PRO A 119 -12.88 3.75 -7.04
C PRO A 119 -11.71 4.03 -6.10
N TRP A 120 -10.76 3.09 -5.95
CA TRP A 120 -9.56 3.29 -5.15
C TRP A 120 -8.60 4.31 -5.76
N VAL A 121 -8.40 4.24 -7.08
CA VAL A 121 -7.57 5.22 -7.81
C VAL A 121 -8.20 6.60 -7.73
N ARG A 122 -9.52 6.71 -7.92
CA ARG A 122 -10.25 7.97 -7.85
C ARG A 122 -10.25 8.57 -6.43
N LEU A 123 -10.44 7.75 -5.40
CA LEU A 123 -10.33 8.17 -3.99
C LEU A 123 -8.94 8.76 -3.71
N ALA A 124 -7.88 8.01 -4.01
CA ALA A 124 -6.52 8.48 -3.79
C ALA A 124 -6.19 9.74 -4.61
N THR A 125 -6.71 9.86 -5.84
CA THR A 125 -6.57 11.06 -6.68
C THR A 125 -7.18 12.28 -6.02
N VAL A 126 -8.42 12.16 -5.52
CA VAL A 126 -9.12 13.26 -4.84
C VAL A 126 -8.44 13.62 -3.52
N MET A 127 -8.02 12.62 -2.74
CA MET A 127 -7.23 12.84 -1.53
C MET A 127 -5.95 13.65 -1.84
N LEU A 128 -5.16 13.21 -2.82
CA LEU A 128 -3.91 13.85 -3.22
C LEU A 128 -4.08 15.26 -3.82
N THR A 129 -5.22 15.55 -4.44
CA THR A 129 -5.48 16.85 -5.09
C THR A 129 -6.15 17.88 -4.17
N ARG A 130 -6.99 17.44 -3.23
CA ARG A 130 -7.77 18.34 -2.36
C ARG A 130 -7.12 18.64 -1.01
N CYS A 131 -6.22 17.79 -0.52
CA CYS A 131 -5.58 18.01 0.78
C CYS A 131 -4.48 19.08 0.73
N THR A 132 -4.37 19.87 1.80
CA THR A 132 -3.45 21.03 1.91
C THR A 132 -1.98 20.59 1.98
N ALA A 133 -1.08 21.51 1.60
CA ALA A 133 0.35 21.25 1.45
C ALA A 133 1.06 20.82 2.76
N GLU A 134 0.49 21.14 3.92
CA GLU A 134 1.08 20.90 5.23
C GLU A 134 1.12 19.41 5.61
N ASN A 135 0.22 18.58 5.07
CA ASN A 135 0.10 17.15 5.42
C ASN A 135 0.51 16.18 4.29
N ARG A 136 1.22 16.64 3.26
CA ARG A 136 1.53 15.82 2.05
C ARG A 136 2.26 14.51 2.36
N ALA A 137 3.24 14.53 3.26
CA ALA A 137 3.99 13.32 3.63
C ALA A 137 3.10 12.29 4.34
N ALA A 138 2.20 12.74 5.23
CA ALA A 138 1.23 11.87 5.89
C ALA A 138 0.26 11.28 4.87
N LEU A 139 -0.21 12.11 3.92
CA LEU A 139 -1.12 11.69 2.85
C LEU A 139 -0.55 10.59 1.95
N GLY A 140 0.73 10.70 1.56
CA GLY A 140 1.40 9.65 0.80
C GLY A 140 1.48 8.32 1.58
N ASN A 141 1.69 8.39 2.90
CA ASN A 141 1.67 7.22 3.76
C ASN A 141 0.26 6.64 3.92
N GLU A 142 -0.79 7.47 3.95
CA GLU A 142 -2.17 6.99 3.96
C GLU A 142 -2.53 6.26 2.66
N VAL A 143 -2.15 6.79 1.49
CA VAL A 143 -2.34 6.10 0.21
C VAL A 143 -1.63 4.73 0.21
N LEU A 144 -0.41 4.66 0.75
CA LEU A 144 0.29 3.38 0.94
C LEU A 144 -0.46 2.42 1.86
N LYS A 145 -0.94 2.89 3.02
CA LYS A 145 -1.72 2.07 3.96
C LYS A 145 -2.98 1.53 3.30
N ILE A 146 -3.69 2.35 2.53
CA ILE A 146 -4.86 1.94 1.76
C ILE A 146 -4.46 0.82 0.80
N CYS A 147 -3.44 1.01 -0.04
CA CYS A 147 -3.01 -0.02 -1.00
C CYS A 147 -2.62 -1.33 -0.30
N ARG A 148 -1.86 -1.25 0.79
CA ARG A 148 -1.45 -2.41 1.61
C ARG A 148 -2.63 -3.15 2.23
N SER A 149 -3.69 -2.43 2.60
CA SER A 149 -4.92 -3.05 3.13
C SER A 149 -5.67 -3.87 2.07
N LEU A 150 -5.43 -3.60 0.79
CA LEU A 150 -6.04 -4.32 -0.32
C LEU A 150 -5.23 -5.55 -0.75
N TYR A 151 -3.99 -5.69 -0.29
CA TYR A 151 -3.16 -6.85 -0.60
C TYR A 151 -3.82 -8.14 -0.11
N ASN A 152 -3.78 -9.19 -0.94
CA ASN A 152 -4.43 -10.48 -0.70
C ASN A 152 -5.97 -10.45 -0.67
N THR A 153 -6.59 -9.33 -1.08
CA THR A 153 -8.05 -9.23 -1.20
C THR A 153 -8.49 -9.30 -2.67
N LYS A 154 -9.78 -9.58 -2.90
CA LYS A 154 -10.40 -9.51 -4.24
C LYS A 154 -10.44 -8.10 -4.83
N GLN A 155 -10.10 -7.07 -4.04
CA GLN A 155 -10.08 -5.66 -4.42
C GLN A 155 -8.66 -5.14 -4.73
N MET A 156 -7.66 -6.02 -4.74
CA MET A 156 -6.27 -5.65 -5.05
C MET A 156 -6.19 -4.92 -6.39
N LEU A 157 -5.47 -3.80 -6.40
CA LEU A 157 -5.28 -2.99 -7.60
C LEU A 157 -4.45 -3.74 -8.65
N PRO A 158 -4.83 -3.67 -9.94
CA PRO A 158 -4.00 -4.17 -11.02
C PRO A 158 -2.74 -3.32 -11.18
N ALA A 159 -1.73 -3.85 -11.88
CA ALA A 159 -0.44 -3.18 -12.08
C ALA A 159 -0.59 -1.79 -12.72
N GLU A 160 -1.55 -1.63 -13.63
CA GLU A 160 -1.86 -0.35 -14.26
C GLU A 160 -2.40 0.69 -13.27
N GLY A 161 -3.23 0.26 -12.31
CA GLY A 161 -3.74 1.12 -11.23
C GLY A 161 -2.63 1.55 -10.28
N VAL A 162 -1.71 0.63 -9.95
CA VAL A 162 -0.50 0.93 -9.17
C VAL A 162 0.36 1.96 -9.90
N LYS A 163 0.56 1.81 -11.22
CA LYS A 163 1.32 2.75 -12.05
C LYS A 163 0.70 4.15 -12.10
N GLU A 164 -0.63 4.25 -12.19
CA GLU A 164 -1.34 5.53 -12.17
C GLU A 164 -1.19 6.23 -10.82
N LEU A 165 -1.37 5.49 -9.71
CA LEU A 165 -1.14 6.01 -8.36
C LEU A 165 0.30 6.47 -8.14
N CYS A 166 1.29 5.72 -8.62
CA CYS A 166 2.69 6.14 -8.58
C CYS A 166 2.90 7.46 -9.34
N SER A 167 2.32 7.58 -10.54
CA SER A 167 2.42 8.81 -11.35
C SER A 167 1.81 10.00 -10.61
N LEU A 168 0.67 9.81 -9.94
CA LEU A 168 0.03 10.83 -9.11
C LEU A 168 0.89 11.23 -7.90
N LEU A 169 1.43 10.26 -7.16
CA LEU A 169 2.33 10.51 -6.02
C LEU A 169 3.57 11.28 -6.47
N LEU A 170 4.18 10.90 -7.59
CA LEU A 170 5.34 11.59 -8.16
C LEU A 170 5.01 13.02 -8.58
N SER A 171 3.82 13.27 -9.16
CA SER A 171 3.36 14.62 -9.52
C SER A 171 3.26 15.54 -8.29
N GLN A 172 2.98 14.97 -7.12
CA GLN A 172 2.91 15.67 -5.83
C GLN A 172 4.26 15.72 -5.10
N SER A 173 5.37 15.33 -5.76
CA SER A 173 6.71 15.23 -5.15
C SER A 173 6.82 14.22 -4.00
N LEU A 174 5.95 13.21 -3.96
CA LEU A 174 5.93 12.14 -2.95
C LEU A 174 6.68 10.91 -3.46
N LEU A 175 7.99 11.06 -3.62
CA LEU A 175 8.86 10.03 -4.18
C LEU A 175 8.90 8.74 -3.35
N LEU A 176 9.08 8.87 -2.03
CA LEU A 176 9.30 7.72 -1.15
C LEU A 176 8.06 6.80 -1.06
N PRO A 177 6.83 7.32 -0.92
CA PRO A 177 5.63 6.51 -1.08
C PRO A 177 5.50 5.84 -2.45
N ALA A 178 5.82 6.57 -3.53
CA ALA A 178 5.74 6.02 -4.89
C ALA A 178 6.71 4.85 -5.09
N LEU A 179 7.96 4.97 -4.64
CA LEU A 179 8.96 3.90 -4.75
C LEU A 179 8.55 2.65 -3.96
N LYS A 180 8.02 2.81 -2.75
CA LYS A 180 7.52 1.69 -1.94
C LYS A 180 6.38 0.96 -2.65
N LEU A 181 5.43 1.69 -3.22
CA LEU A 181 4.31 1.09 -3.96
C LEU A 181 4.79 0.27 -5.16
N LEU A 182 5.77 0.79 -5.92
CA LEU A 182 6.34 0.08 -7.07
C LEU A 182 7.07 -1.21 -6.64
N LEU A 183 7.89 -1.13 -5.59
CA LEU A 183 8.70 -2.27 -5.13
C LEU A 183 7.89 -3.36 -4.42
N GLU A 184 6.76 -3.00 -3.81
CA GLU A 184 5.83 -3.97 -3.22
C GLU A 184 5.03 -4.75 -4.25
N SER A 185 4.93 -4.24 -5.48
CA SER A 185 4.32 -4.98 -6.57
C SER A 185 5.15 -6.23 -6.91
N GLN A 186 4.50 -7.29 -7.37
CA GLN A 186 5.19 -8.50 -7.87
C GLN A 186 5.57 -8.38 -9.35
N ASP A 187 5.40 -7.20 -9.94
CA ASP A 187 5.58 -6.97 -11.37
C ASP A 187 6.98 -6.42 -11.68
N GLU A 188 7.75 -7.18 -12.46
CA GLU A 188 9.10 -6.80 -12.87
C GLU A 188 9.13 -5.48 -13.67
N SER A 189 8.06 -5.15 -14.39
CA SER A 189 7.96 -3.91 -15.16
C SER A 189 7.84 -2.68 -14.24
N LEU A 190 7.12 -2.81 -13.12
CA LEU A 190 7.02 -1.76 -12.11
C LEU A 190 8.33 -1.61 -11.32
N HIS A 191 9.05 -2.70 -11.08
CA HIS A 191 10.41 -2.64 -10.52
C HIS A 191 11.39 -1.91 -11.44
N ALA A 192 11.26 -2.08 -12.76
CA ALA A 192 12.07 -1.32 -13.72
C ALA A 192 11.83 0.19 -13.60
N VAL A 193 10.56 0.62 -13.51
CA VAL A 193 10.20 2.04 -13.28
C VAL A 193 10.77 2.55 -11.96
N ALA A 194 10.73 1.75 -10.89
CA ALA A 194 11.34 2.12 -9.61
C ALA A 194 12.84 2.35 -9.74
N LEU A 195 13.55 1.50 -10.49
CA LEU A 195 14.98 1.62 -10.73
C LEU A 195 15.34 2.83 -11.58
N GLU A 196 14.54 3.19 -12.57
CA GLU A 196 14.71 4.43 -13.34
C GLU A 196 14.67 5.66 -12.42
N HIS A 197 13.70 5.71 -11.50
CA HIS A 197 13.64 6.79 -10.52
C HIS A 197 14.81 6.76 -9.54
N ILE A 198 15.25 5.59 -9.08
CA ILE A 198 16.39 5.44 -8.16
C ILE A 198 17.70 5.87 -8.82
N THR A 199 17.92 5.50 -10.08
CA THR A 199 19.13 5.86 -10.84
C THR A 199 19.21 7.35 -11.13
N ALA A 200 18.07 8.03 -11.31
CA ALA A 200 18.01 9.48 -11.50
C ALA A 200 18.39 10.28 -10.23
N ILE A 201 18.36 9.66 -9.05
CA ILE A 201 18.68 10.33 -7.78
C ILE A 201 20.19 10.38 -7.57
N GLY A 202 20.77 11.56 -7.79
CA GLY A 202 22.21 11.77 -7.55
C GLY A 202 22.62 11.89 -6.08
N LYS A 203 21.70 12.29 -5.19
CA LYS A 203 21.99 12.48 -3.75
C LYS A 203 20.91 11.85 -2.88
N VAL A 204 21.32 10.87 -2.06
CA VAL A 204 20.45 10.20 -1.10
C VAL A 204 20.38 10.99 0.22
N ASN A 205 19.18 11.24 0.71
CA ASN A 205 18.88 11.91 1.97
C ASN A 205 17.65 11.27 2.66
N ASP A 206 17.32 11.73 3.86
CA ASP A 206 16.23 11.14 4.66
C ASP A 206 14.82 11.35 4.04
N SER A 207 14.70 12.22 3.03
CA SER A 207 13.42 12.45 2.32
C SER A 207 13.19 11.48 1.16
N ASN A 208 14.24 10.84 0.64
CA ASN A 208 14.17 9.92 -0.50
C ASN A 208 14.59 8.48 -0.17
N CYS A 209 15.13 8.24 1.03
CA CYS A 209 15.58 6.93 1.45
C CYS A 209 15.32 6.71 2.94
N ASP A 210 14.58 5.64 3.25
CA ASP A 210 14.39 5.14 4.61
C ASP A 210 14.73 3.64 4.70
N GLN A 211 14.74 3.11 5.93
CA GLN A 211 15.08 1.70 6.18
C GLN A 211 14.09 0.73 5.55
N GLU A 212 12.82 1.14 5.39
CA GLU A 212 11.79 0.33 4.76
C GLU A 212 12.08 0.17 3.26
N LEU A 213 12.36 1.27 2.55
CA LEU A 213 12.73 1.23 1.14
C LEU A 213 13.96 0.35 0.89
N LEU A 214 14.99 0.46 1.73
CA LEU A 214 16.20 -0.37 1.63
C LEU A 214 15.88 -1.85 1.85
N SER A 215 14.96 -2.17 2.75
CA SER A 215 14.49 -3.54 2.97
C SER A 215 13.73 -4.07 1.75
N LEU A 216 12.85 -3.25 1.15
CA LEU A 216 12.10 -3.63 -0.06
C LEU A 216 13.02 -3.89 -1.25
N LEU A 217 14.08 -3.08 -1.44
CA LEU A 217 15.07 -3.30 -2.50
C LEU A 217 15.82 -4.63 -2.35
N LEU A 218 16.13 -5.02 -1.11
CA LEU A 218 16.75 -6.31 -0.80
C LEU A 218 15.77 -7.47 -0.99
N ASP A 219 14.53 -7.32 -0.52
CA ASP A 219 13.47 -8.33 -0.65
C ASP A 219 13.12 -8.57 -2.14
N ALA A 220 13.12 -7.53 -2.96
CA ALA A 220 12.96 -7.59 -4.43
C ALA A 220 14.22 -8.08 -5.19
N ARG A 221 15.31 -8.43 -4.48
CA ARG A 221 16.59 -8.88 -5.05
C ARG A 221 17.22 -7.92 -6.06
N LEU A 222 16.99 -6.62 -5.90
CA LEU A 222 17.47 -5.58 -6.85
C LEU A 222 18.87 -5.05 -6.52
N LEU A 223 19.58 -5.62 -5.54
CA LEU A 223 20.90 -5.17 -5.09
C LEU A 223 21.89 -4.97 -6.25
N VAL A 224 21.97 -5.93 -7.17
CA VAL A 224 22.88 -5.89 -8.32
C VAL A 224 22.60 -4.68 -9.22
N LYS A 225 21.32 -4.38 -9.45
CA LYS A 225 20.89 -3.26 -10.30
C LYS A 225 21.13 -1.89 -9.62
N CYS A 226 21.32 -1.87 -8.30
CA CYS A 226 21.55 -0.65 -7.54
C CYS A 226 23.03 -0.27 -7.38
N ILE A 227 24.00 -1.08 -7.84
CA ILE A 227 25.45 -0.86 -7.57
C ILE A 227 25.94 0.51 -8.05
N SER A 228 25.49 0.95 -9.23
CA SER A 228 25.87 2.22 -9.83
C SER A 228 25.13 3.43 -9.24
N THR A 229 24.20 3.21 -8.32
CA THR A 229 23.33 4.25 -7.76
C THR A 229 23.86 4.76 -6.42
N ALA A 230 23.46 5.97 -6.06
CA ALA A 230 23.79 6.55 -4.76
C ALA A 230 23.17 5.79 -3.56
N PHE A 231 22.26 4.84 -3.80
CA PHE A 231 21.64 3.99 -2.77
C PHE A 231 22.53 2.83 -2.34
N TYR A 232 23.45 2.36 -3.19
CA TYR A 232 24.26 1.17 -2.89
C TYR A 232 24.97 1.25 -1.53
N PRO A 233 25.68 2.33 -1.17
CA PRO A 233 26.31 2.43 0.14
C PRO A 233 25.32 2.33 1.31
N ARG A 234 24.13 2.91 1.17
CA ARG A 234 23.07 2.88 2.19
C ARG A 234 22.46 1.48 2.34
N ILE A 235 22.31 0.76 1.24
CA ILE A 235 21.84 -0.64 1.26
C ILE A 235 22.84 -1.52 2.02
N ILE A 236 24.14 -1.37 1.77
CA ILE A 236 25.18 -2.11 2.50
C ILE A 236 25.20 -1.73 3.99
N GLU A 237 25.13 -0.44 4.31
CA GLU A 237 25.05 0.01 5.72
C GLU A 237 23.83 -0.58 6.43
N HIS A 238 22.66 -0.61 5.78
CA HIS A 238 21.44 -1.21 6.32
C HIS A 238 21.57 -2.72 6.52
N LEU A 239 22.14 -3.43 5.55
CA LEU A 239 22.37 -4.88 5.64
C LEU A 239 23.29 -5.23 6.81
N VAL A 240 24.37 -4.46 7.02
CA VAL A 240 25.34 -4.67 8.11
C VAL A 240 24.79 -4.24 9.47
N ALA A 241 24.00 -3.17 9.53
CA ALA A 241 23.41 -2.67 10.76
C ALA A 241 22.19 -3.49 11.22
N SER A 242 21.66 -4.37 10.37
CA SER A 242 20.42 -5.10 10.64
C SER A 242 20.56 -6.02 11.86
N PRO A 243 19.76 -5.80 12.92
CA PRO A 243 19.86 -6.53 14.18
C PRO A 243 19.27 -7.95 14.11
N ARG A 244 18.65 -8.33 12.98
CA ARG A 244 18.12 -9.67 12.74
C ARG A 244 19.12 -10.48 11.91
N PRO A 245 20.03 -11.25 12.54
CA PRO A 245 20.89 -12.17 11.79
C PRO A 245 20.01 -13.14 10.99
N GLY A 246 20.22 -13.21 9.68
CA GLY A 246 19.59 -14.20 8.79
C GLY A 246 18.38 -13.76 7.98
N ARG A 247 17.89 -12.49 8.07
CA ARG A 247 16.81 -12.03 7.17
C ARG A 247 17.25 -12.04 5.70
N TRP A 248 18.49 -11.62 5.44
CA TRP A 248 19.10 -11.65 4.11
C TRP A 248 20.37 -12.48 4.15
N ASP A 249 20.48 -13.44 3.24
CA ASP A 249 21.68 -14.25 3.06
C ASP A 249 22.78 -13.40 2.40
N ALA A 250 23.69 -12.85 3.23
CA ALA A 250 24.80 -12.04 2.75
C ALA A 250 25.75 -12.82 1.83
N GLU A 251 25.92 -14.13 2.05
CA GLU A 251 26.75 -14.97 1.19
C GLU A 251 26.07 -15.23 -0.15
N GLY A 252 24.76 -15.44 -0.14
CA GLY A 252 23.92 -15.53 -1.34
C GLY A 252 23.93 -14.23 -2.15
N LEU A 253 23.79 -13.07 -1.49
CA LEU A 253 23.88 -11.76 -2.15
C LEU A 253 25.28 -11.52 -2.74
N ALA A 254 26.35 -11.88 -2.03
CA ALA A 254 27.71 -11.81 -2.55
C ALA A 254 27.92 -12.73 -3.76
N ARG A 255 27.32 -13.93 -3.75
CA ARG A 255 27.34 -14.84 -4.90
C ARG A 255 26.64 -14.24 -6.12
N HIS A 256 25.45 -13.67 -5.94
CA HIS A 256 24.74 -12.99 -7.03
C HIS A 256 25.52 -11.80 -7.60
N LEU A 257 26.19 -11.02 -6.73
CA LEU A 257 27.09 -9.94 -7.17
C LEU A 257 28.24 -10.48 -8.02
N ARG A 258 28.87 -11.59 -7.59
CA ARG A 258 29.95 -12.24 -8.34
C ARG A 258 29.48 -12.80 -9.68
N GLU A 259 28.32 -13.46 -9.71
CA GLU A 259 27.72 -13.99 -10.93
C GLU A 259 27.39 -12.87 -11.95
N ALA A 260 27.05 -11.68 -11.45
CA ALA A 260 26.85 -10.48 -12.25
C ALA A 260 28.17 -9.76 -12.64
N GLY A 261 29.34 -10.29 -12.28
CA GLY A 261 30.65 -9.72 -12.61
C GLY A 261 31.19 -8.68 -11.63
N HIS A 262 30.50 -8.44 -10.51
CA HIS A 262 30.86 -7.46 -9.49
C HIS A 262 31.63 -8.10 -8.33
N GLU A 263 32.82 -8.64 -8.63
CA GLU A 263 33.63 -9.39 -7.66
C GLU A 263 34.15 -8.51 -6.50
N ALA A 264 34.50 -7.25 -6.79
CA ALA A 264 35.01 -6.32 -5.79
C ALA A 264 33.93 -5.94 -4.76
N GLU A 265 32.71 -5.72 -5.23
CA GLU A 265 31.52 -5.44 -4.43
C GLU A 265 31.12 -6.66 -3.60
N ALA A 266 31.15 -7.86 -4.19
CA ALA A 266 30.90 -9.11 -3.47
C ALA A 266 31.89 -9.31 -2.31
N GLY A 267 33.19 -9.11 -2.58
CA GLY A 267 34.23 -9.18 -1.56
C GLY A 267 34.05 -8.13 -0.45
N SER A 268 33.72 -6.90 -0.84
CA SER A 268 33.43 -5.79 0.08
C SER A 268 32.28 -6.12 1.04
N LEU A 269 31.16 -6.63 0.51
CA LEU A 269 30.00 -7.04 1.30
C LEU A 269 30.37 -8.10 2.35
N LEU A 270 31.10 -9.15 1.95
CA LEU A 270 31.51 -10.21 2.87
C LEU A 270 32.44 -9.71 3.97
N LEU A 271 33.38 -8.81 3.64
CA LEU A 271 34.25 -8.19 4.63
C LEU A 271 33.43 -7.33 5.60
N ALA A 272 32.45 -6.57 5.10
CA ALA A 272 31.60 -5.72 5.92
C ALA A 272 30.75 -6.51 6.93
N VAL A 273 30.19 -7.64 6.50
CA VAL A 273 29.38 -8.53 7.35
C VAL A 273 30.22 -9.29 8.37
N ARG A 274 31.47 -9.64 8.04
CA ARG A 274 32.42 -10.30 8.96
C ARG A 274 33.03 -9.37 10.01
N GLY A 275 32.56 -8.13 10.12
CA GLY A 275 32.95 -7.20 11.17
C GLY A 275 34.28 -6.48 10.94
N THR A 276 34.79 -6.43 9.70
CA THR A 276 35.98 -5.62 9.39
C THR A 276 35.73 -4.13 9.66
N HIS A 277 36.79 -3.42 10.06
CA HIS A 277 36.75 -2.01 10.45
C HIS A 277 36.13 -1.14 9.34
N ARG A 278 35.33 -0.12 9.70
CA ARG A 278 34.50 0.69 8.76
C ARG A 278 35.28 1.22 7.54
N ALA A 279 36.57 1.54 7.72
CA ALA A 279 37.48 2.02 6.67
C ALA A 279 37.84 0.99 5.58
N LEU A 280 37.60 -0.31 5.82
CA LEU A 280 37.97 -1.42 4.93
C LEU A 280 36.74 -2.16 4.37
N ARG A 281 35.53 -1.67 4.63
CA ARG A 281 34.27 -2.35 4.27
C ARG A 281 33.89 -2.25 2.81
N THR A 282 34.46 -1.30 2.07
CA THR A 282 34.29 -1.19 0.61
C THR A 282 35.64 -1.13 -0.07
N PHE A 283 35.75 -1.71 -1.28
CA PHE A 283 36.99 -1.68 -2.07
C PHE A 283 37.47 -0.25 -2.31
N SER A 284 36.57 0.69 -2.61
CA SER A 284 36.88 2.11 -2.77
C SER A 284 37.43 2.74 -1.49
N ALA A 285 36.85 2.42 -0.32
CA ALA A 285 37.35 2.89 0.96
C ALA A 285 38.72 2.27 1.29
N ALA A 286 38.87 0.95 1.09
CA ALA A 286 40.12 0.22 1.32
C ALA A 286 41.26 0.72 0.41
N LEU A 287 40.98 0.97 -0.87
CA LEU A 287 41.94 1.53 -1.82
C LEU A 287 42.30 2.98 -1.47
N SER A 288 41.33 3.79 -1.04
CA SER A 288 41.59 5.17 -0.58
C SER A 288 42.43 5.21 0.69
N ALA A 289 42.20 4.30 1.63
CA ALA A 289 42.99 4.16 2.84
C ALA A 289 44.41 3.68 2.52
N GLY A 290 44.56 2.69 1.63
CA GLY A 290 45.87 2.21 1.19
C GLY A 290 46.70 3.28 0.48
N ARG A 291 46.06 4.17 -0.29
CA ARG A 291 46.72 5.33 -0.93
C ARG A 291 47.24 6.39 0.04
N GLN A 292 46.79 6.41 1.30
CA GLN A 292 47.32 7.30 2.32
C GLN A 292 48.61 6.75 2.97
N TRP A 293 48.94 5.49 2.70
CA TRP A 293 50.10 4.78 3.27
C TRP A 293 51.22 4.52 2.24
N VAL A 294 51.03 4.95 0.98
CA VAL A 294 52.03 4.97 -0.10
C VAL A 294 52.39 6.41 -0.39
#